data_AF-A0A2E7M9G1-F1
#
_entry.id   AF-A0A2E7M9G1-F1
#
_cell.length_a   1.000
_cell.length_b   1.000
_cell.length_c   1.000
_cell.angle_alpha   90.00
_cell.angle_beta   90.00
_cell.angle_gamma   90.00
#
_symmetry.space_group_name_H-M   'P 1'
#
loop_
_entity.id
_entity.type
_entity.pdbx_description
1 polymer ?
#
loop_
_entity_poly.entity_id
_entity_poly.type
_entity_poly.pdbx_seq_one_letter_code
_entity_poly.pdbx_strand_id
1 'polypeptide(L)'
;MGAISSFVLGGVAERLVPAIHTPVEDIIYEVLDQKGLPTRSEVRDLRNKLERLEKTIADLTSTLEGLRDEVAAAAAAATSKAAASDNGAVAPSGRRPVGRPPIGPRDCKLHDCDSAVRAKGFCGKHYQKWKRGTLDGYVNFDGTTVHGEVRYKVADEHLGELVETTYEGDEVIFLLPESGGVTIRHKVNDARIDA
;
A
#
# COMPACT_ATOMS: atom_id res chain seq x y z
N MET A 1 -32.88 27.06 65.44
CA MET A 1 -33.44 27.55 64.17
C MET A 1 -32.95 26.63 63.05
N GLY A 2 -33.81 25.79 62.44
CA GLY A 2 -33.34 24.92 61.35
C GLY A 2 -34.23 23.75 60.92
N ALA A 3 -35.57 23.88 60.92
CA ALA A 3 -36.47 22.76 60.56
C ALA A 3 -37.61 23.10 59.58
N ILE A 4 -37.66 24.32 59.04
CA ILE A 4 -38.77 24.77 58.17
C ILE A 4 -38.40 24.87 56.68
N SER A 5 -37.13 24.77 56.29
CA SER A 5 -36.72 24.78 54.88
C SER A 5 -36.88 23.42 54.18
N SER A 6 -36.89 22.31 54.93
CA SER A 6 -36.97 20.95 54.35
C SER A 6 -38.37 20.54 53.90
N PHE A 7 -39.44 21.09 54.49
CA PHE A 7 -40.82 20.73 54.12
C PHE A 7 -41.33 21.44 52.86
N VAL A 8 -40.84 22.65 52.56
CA VAL A 8 -41.30 23.43 51.39
C VAL A 8 -40.60 22.96 50.11
N LEU A 9 -39.34 22.50 50.20
CA LEU A 9 -38.61 21.95 49.05
C LEU A 9 -39.07 20.53 48.68
N GLY A 10 -39.59 19.72 49.62
CA GLY A 10 -40.09 18.37 49.35
C GLY A 10 -41.29 18.33 48.40
N GLY A 11 -42.32 19.14 48.67
CA GLY A 11 -43.54 19.14 47.85
C GLY A 11 -43.38 19.77 46.45
N VAL A 12 -42.39 20.65 46.29
CA VAL A 12 -42.02 21.23 44.99
C VAL A 12 -41.17 20.24 44.18
N ALA A 13 -40.27 19.50 44.83
CA ALA A 13 -39.49 18.44 44.18
C ALA A 13 -40.39 17.30 43.67
N GLU A 14 -41.36 16.82 44.45
CA GLU A 14 -42.25 15.72 44.04
C GLU A 14 -43.16 16.07 42.84
N ARG A 15 -43.43 17.36 42.60
CA ARG A 15 -44.21 17.80 41.42
C ARG A 15 -43.36 18.17 40.21
N LEU A 16 -42.15 18.65 40.40
CA LEU A 16 -41.25 19.01 39.30
C LEU A 16 -40.48 17.80 38.75
N VAL A 17 -40.19 16.80 39.59
CA VAL A 17 -39.44 15.61 39.17
C VAL A 17 -40.10 14.90 37.99
N PRO A 18 -41.41 14.54 38.00
CA PRO A 18 -42.03 13.86 36.84
C PRO A 18 -42.10 14.75 35.59
N ALA A 19 -42.24 16.07 35.75
CA ALA A 19 -42.39 17.02 34.65
C ALA A 19 -41.06 17.34 33.93
N ILE A 20 -39.93 17.14 34.61
CA ILE A 20 -38.59 17.35 34.05
C ILE A 20 -37.97 16.01 33.62
N HIS A 21 -38.30 14.90 34.29
CA HIS A 21 -37.70 13.59 33.98
C HIS A 21 -38.12 13.08 32.59
N THR A 22 -39.40 13.21 32.23
CA THR A 22 -39.91 12.73 30.94
C THR A 22 -39.27 13.43 29.73
N PRO A 23 -39.16 14.78 29.65
CA PRO A 23 -38.51 15.41 28.51
C PRO A 23 -36.99 15.19 28.49
N VAL A 24 -36.35 15.05 29.65
CA VAL A 24 -34.91 14.77 29.71
C VAL A 24 -34.61 13.33 29.26
N GLU A 25 -35.44 12.36 29.62
CA GLU A 25 -35.32 11.00 29.11
C GLU A 25 -35.48 10.95 27.60
N ASP A 26 -36.50 11.61 27.04
CA ASP A 26 -36.73 11.63 25.59
C ASP A 26 -35.56 12.30 24.84
N ILE A 27 -35.04 13.43 25.35
CA ILE A 27 -33.86 14.09 24.76
C ILE A 27 -32.62 13.20 24.87
N ILE A 28 -32.43 12.50 25.99
CA ILE A 28 -31.32 11.57 26.16
C ILE A 28 -31.45 10.42 25.15
N TYR A 29 -32.61 9.78 25.03
CA TYR A 29 -32.80 8.69 24.08
C TYR A 29 -32.67 9.14 22.63
N GLU A 30 -33.22 10.31 22.27
CA GLU A 30 -33.07 10.89 20.91
C GLU A 30 -31.60 11.21 20.59
N VAL A 31 -30.84 11.76 21.54
CA VAL A 31 -29.41 12.02 21.36
C VAL A 31 -28.61 10.73 21.31
N LEU A 32 -28.93 9.72 22.12
CA LEU A 32 -28.26 8.42 22.09
C LEU A 32 -28.51 7.69 20.75
N ASP A 33 -29.71 7.83 20.18
CA ASP A 33 -30.11 7.24 18.90
C ASP A 33 -29.51 8.00 17.70
N GLN A 34 -29.56 9.34 17.72
CA GLN A 34 -28.93 10.20 16.69
C GLN A 34 -27.41 10.07 16.66
N LYS A 35 -26.77 9.84 17.81
CA LYS A 35 -25.31 9.66 17.91
C LYS A 35 -24.85 8.26 17.51
N GLY A 36 -25.79 7.34 17.24
CA GLY A 36 -25.48 5.97 16.80
C GLY A 36 -24.55 5.26 17.78
N LEU A 37 -24.81 5.39 19.08
CA LEU A 37 -23.95 4.75 20.07
C LEU A 37 -24.05 3.22 19.93
N PRO A 38 -22.91 2.53 19.85
CA PRO A 38 -22.89 1.11 19.52
C PRO A 38 -23.67 0.32 20.56
N THR A 39 -24.47 -0.62 20.09
CA THR A 39 -25.25 -1.49 20.97
C THR A 39 -24.33 -2.30 21.88
N ARG A 40 -24.79 -2.71 23.07
CA ARG A 40 -23.98 -3.58 23.98
C ARG A 40 -23.51 -4.86 23.28
N SER A 41 -24.31 -5.38 22.36
CA SER A 41 -23.95 -6.50 21.47
C SER A 41 -22.78 -6.15 20.55
N GLU A 42 -22.82 -5.01 19.87
CA GLU A 42 -21.73 -4.58 18.99
C GLU A 42 -20.42 -4.38 19.75
N VAL A 43 -20.47 -3.78 20.94
CA VAL A 43 -19.28 -3.62 21.79
C VAL A 43 -18.71 -4.98 22.20
N ARG A 44 -19.58 -5.95 22.53
CA ARG A 44 -19.17 -7.32 22.84
C ARG A 44 -18.55 -8.01 21.63
N ASP A 45 -19.13 -7.83 20.45
CA ASP A 45 -18.63 -8.42 19.21
C ASP A 45 -17.28 -7.82 18.81
N LEU A 46 -17.10 -6.50 18.97
CA LEU A 46 -15.82 -5.84 18.76
C LEU A 46 -14.75 -6.38 19.71
N ARG A 47 -15.07 -6.56 20.99
CA ARG A 47 -14.16 -7.18 21.96
C ARG A 47 -13.76 -8.60 21.54
N ASN A 48 -14.74 -9.42 21.14
CA ASN A 48 -14.47 -10.79 20.68
C ASN A 48 -13.60 -10.80 19.41
N LYS A 49 -13.79 -9.84 18.50
CA LYS A 49 -12.95 -9.69 17.30
C LYS A 49 -11.53 -9.28 17.67
N LEU A 50 -11.36 -8.33 18.59
CA LEU A 50 -10.04 -7.92 19.07
C LEU A 50 -9.28 -9.09 19.71
N GLU A 51 -9.94 -9.87 20.55
CA GLU A 51 -9.33 -11.05 21.19
C GLU A 51 -8.89 -12.11 20.16
N ARG A 52 -9.68 -12.32 19.10
CA ARG A 52 -9.29 -13.21 17.98
C ARG A 52 -8.10 -12.67 17.20
N LEU A 53 -8.07 -11.35 16.92
CA LEU A 53 -6.95 -10.72 16.23
C LEU A 53 -5.66 -10.79 17.05
N GLU A 54 -5.74 -10.53 18.35
CA GLU A 54 -4.60 -10.64 19.27
C GLU A 54 -4.02 -12.06 19.28
N LYS A 55 -4.89 -13.08 19.34
CA LYS A 55 -4.47 -14.48 19.23
C LYS A 55 -3.81 -14.79 17.87
N THR A 56 -4.39 -14.29 16.78
CA THR A 56 -3.84 -14.50 15.42
C THR A 56 -2.46 -13.85 15.28
N ILE A 57 -2.26 -12.66 15.85
CA ILE A 57 -0.96 -11.98 15.86
C ILE A 57 0.06 -12.78 16.68
N ALA A 58 -0.32 -13.31 17.84
CA ALA A 58 0.54 -14.15 18.66
C ALA A 58 0.97 -15.44 17.92
N ASP A 59 0.01 -16.12 17.28
CA ASP A 59 0.27 -17.33 16.49
C ASP A 59 1.23 -17.02 15.32
N LEU A 60 0.95 -15.98 14.53
CA LEU A 60 1.83 -15.56 13.43
C LEU A 60 3.23 -15.19 13.90
N THR A 61 3.35 -14.49 15.02
CA THR A 61 4.66 -14.14 15.60
C THR A 61 5.45 -15.40 15.95
N SER A 62 4.81 -16.40 16.57
CA SER A 62 5.47 -17.68 16.89
C SER A 62 5.88 -18.45 15.63
N THR A 63 5.09 -18.39 14.54
CA THR A 63 5.46 -19.03 13.27
C THR A 63 6.65 -18.33 12.60
N LEU A 64 6.73 -17.00 12.69
CA LEU A 64 7.87 -16.24 12.15
C LEU A 64 9.14 -16.52 12.94
N GLU A 65 9.05 -16.67 14.26
CA GLU A 65 10.18 -17.08 15.10
C GLU A 65 10.64 -18.50 14.73
N GLY A 66 9.72 -19.45 14.56
CA GLY A 66 10.04 -20.80 14.10
C GLY A 66 10.72 -20.83 12.73
N LEU A 67 10.17 -20.12 11.73
CA LEU A 67 10.77 -20.01 10.40
C LEU A 67 12.15 -19.34 10.44
N ARG A 68 12.33 -18.34 11.30
CA ARG A 68 13.62 -17.68 11.49
C ARG A 68 14.65 -18.67 12.03
N ASP A 69 14.29 -19.49 13.01
CA ASP A 69 15.17 -20.51 13.57
C ASP A 69 15.49 -21.61 12.56
N GLU A 70 14.50 -22.04 11.76
CA GLU A 70 14.72 -22.98 10.65
C GLU A 70 15.67 -22.41 9.60
N VAL A 71 15.51 -21.15 9.21
CA VAL A 71 16.41 -20.46 8.26
C VAL A 71 17.80 -20.31 8.85
N ALA A 72 17.92 -19.98 10.14
CA ALA A 72 19.21 -19.90 10.82
C ALA A 72 19.92 -21.26 10.87
N ALA A 73 19.17 -22.33 11.18
CA ALA A 73 19.69 -23.70 11.18
C ALA A 73 20.09 -24.15 9.76
N ALA A 74 19.29 -23.84 8.74
CA ALA A 74 19.58 -24.13 7.34
C ALA A 74 20.81 -23.35 6.85
N ALA A 75 20.95 -22.08 7.23
CA ALA A 75 22.12 -21.26 6.93
C ALA A 75 23.38 -21.83 7.61
N ALA A 76 23.31 -22.22 8.89
CA ALA A 76 24.42 -22.88 9.58
C ALA A 76 24.81 -24.20 8.89
N ALA A 77 23.84 -25.03 8.50
CA ALA A 77 24.07 -26.27 7.75
C ALA A 77 24.66 -26.03 6.36
N ALA A 78 24.30 -24.94 5.69
CA ALA A 78 24.88 -24.55 4.41
C ALA A 78 26.34 -24.12 4.56
N THR A 79 26.68 -23.36 5.62
CA THR A 79 28.06 -22.96 5.89
C THR A 79 28.97 -24.14 6.26
N SER A 80 28.48 -25.12 7.01
CA SER A 80 29.26 -26.34 7.33
C SER A 80 29.44 -27.26 6.12
N LYS A 81 28.45 -27.34 5.21
CA LYS A 81 28.60 -28.03 3.92
C LYS A 81 29.58 -27.32 2.98
N ALA A 82 29.63 -25.99 2.99
CA ALA A 82 30.60 -25.23 2.21
C ALA A 82 32.04 -25.44 2.73
N ALA A 83 32.23 -25.46 4.06
CA ALA A 83 33.53 -25.71 4.70
C ALA A 83 34.08 -27.13 4.47
N ALA A 84 33.20 -28.12 4.22
CA ALA A 84 33.61 -29.49 3.89
C ALA A 84 34.02 -29.68 2.40
N SER A 85 33.79 -28.70 1.52
CA SER A 85 34.14 -28.79 0.09
C SER A 85 35.40 -28.02 -0.32
N ASP A 86 36.04 -27.29 0.60
CA ASP A 86 37.18 -26.41 0.31
C ASP A 86 38.55 -27.01 0.70
N ASN A 87 38.74 -28.31 0.43
CA ASN A 87 40.06 -28.94 0.42
C ASN A 87 40.27 -29.62 -0.95
N GLY A 88 40.38 -28.80 -2.00
CA GLY A 88 40.52 -29.28 -3.37
C GLY A 88 40.98 -28.21 -4.34
N ALA A 89 42.29 -27.91 -4.30
CA ALA A 89 43.09 -27.37 -5.39
C ALA A 89 42.76 -25.97 -5.94
N VAL A 90 43.59 -25.01 -5.49
CA VAL A 90 43.94 -23.76 -6.19
C VAL A 90 44.30 -24.04 -7.66
N ALA A 91 43.52 -23.49 -8.59
CA ALA A 91 43.86 -23.35 -10.01
C ALA A 91 43.76 -21.87 -10.42
N PRO A 92 44.64 -21.38 -11.31
CA PRO A 92 44.97 -19.96 -11.39
C PRO A 92 43.85 -19.11 -12.00
N SER A 93 43.86 -17.83 -11.62
CA SER A 93 43.04 -16.73 -12.11
C SER A 93 43.03 -16.60 -13.65
N GLY A 94 42.21 -17.43 -14.29
CA GLY A 94 41.88 -17.35 -15.70
C GLY A 94 40.83 -16.27 -15.95
N ARG A 95 41.31 -15.09 -16.37
CA ARG A 95 40.63 -14.03 -17.12
C ARG A 95 39.12 -14.22 -17.32
N ARG A 96 38.36 -13.41 -16.59
CA ARG A 96 36.95 -13.11 -16.88
C ARG A 96 36.86 -12.61 -18.34
N PRO A 97 36.07 -13.22 -19.24
CA PRO A 97 35.94 -12.70 -20.60
C PRO A 97 35.18 -11.38 -20.54
N VAL A 98 35.94 -10.29 -20.54
CA VAL A 98 35.45 -8.95 -20.87
C VAL A 98 35.37 -8.91 -22.39
N GLY A 99 34.16 -8.74 -22.93
CA GLY A 99 34.01 -8.52 -24.36
C GLY A 99 32.72 -9.08 -24.96
N ARG A 100 31.55 -8.75 -24.39
CA ARG A 100 30.39 -8.60 -25.28
C ARG A 100 30.55 -7.23 -25.94
N PRO A 101 30.70 -7.15 -27.27
CA PRO A 101 30.89 -5.87 -27.95
C PRO A 101 29.70 -4.95 -27.65
N PRO A 102 29.93 -3.64 -27.43
CA PRO A 102 28.86 -2.68 -27.25
C PRO A 102 28.02 -2.67 -28.54
N ILE A 103 26.77 -3.13 -28.44
CA ILE A 103 25.82 -3.14 -29.55
C ILE A 103 25.35 -1.70 -29.75
N GLY A 104 26.18 -0.89 -30.41
CA GLY A 104 25.91 0.45 -30.95
C GLY A 104 25.39 1.51 -29.96
N PRO A 105 25.49 2.80 -30.30
CA PRO A 105 24.76 3.84 -29.60
C PRO A 105 23.29 3.68 -29.97
N ARG A 106 22.53 3.08 -29.06
CA ARG A 106 21.12 3.46 -28.92
C ARG A 106 21.12 4.27 -27.65
N ASP A 107 20.95 5.57 -27.79
CA ASP A 107 20.77 6.45 -26.65
C ASP A 107 19.57 5.93 -25.85
N CYS A 108 19.61 6.12 -24.54
CA CYS A 108 18.48 5.71 -23.71
C CYS A 108 17.24 6.44 -24.22
N LYS A 109 16.09 5.76 -24.25
CA LYS A 109 14.80 6.40 -24.56
C LYS A 109 14.47 7.60 -23.66
N LEU A 110 15.19 7.76 -22.55
CA LEU A 110 15.02 8.87 -21.63
C LEU A 110 15.79 10.08 -22.16
N HIS A 111 15.09 11.20 -22.34
CA HIS A 111 15.61 12.41 -22.99
C HIS A 111 16.92 12.94 -22.37
N ASP A 112 17.14 12.71 -21.08
CA ASP A 112 18.32 13.22 -20.36
C ASP A 112 19.36 12.12 -20.05
N CYS A 113 19.50 11.11 -20.91
CA CYS A 113 20.40 9.98 -20.66
C CYS A 113 21.14 9.44 -21.89
N ASP A 114 22.42 9.78 -21.98
CA ASP A 114 23.34 9.29 -23.04
C ASP A 114 23.99 7.93 -22.71
N SER A 115 23.44 7.20 -21.74
CA SER A 115 24.00 5.92 -21.34
C SER A 115 23.60 4.82 -22.34
N ALA A 116 24.55 3.94 -22.67
CA ALA A 116 24.32 2.82 -23.57
C ALA A 116 23.11 1.96 -23.14
N VAL A 117 22.19 1.74 -24.08
CA VAL A 117 21.02 0.88 -23.89
C VAL A 117 21.45 -0.56 -23.66
N ARG A 118 20.78 -1.20 -22.69
CA ARG A 118 21.00 -2.61 -22.34
C ARG A 118 19.84 -3.50 -22.78
N ALA A 119 18.60 -3.06 -22.56
CA ALA A 119 17.39 -3.82 -22.88
C ALA A 119 16.19 -2.88 -23.08
N LYS A 120 15.27 -3.24 -23.98
CA LYS A 120 13.98 -2.53 -24.20
C LYS A 120 14.11 -1.02 -24.47
N GLY A 121 15.25 -0.55 -24.99
CA GLY A 121 15.49 0.88 -25.23
C GLY A 121 15.94 1.66 -23.99
N PHE A 122 16.17 1.01 -22.84
CA PHE A 122 16.64 1.65 -21.62
C PHE A 122 18.09 1.24 -21.26
N CYS A 123 18.82 2.18 -20.65
CA CYS A 123 20.09 1.87 -19.99
C CYS A 123 19.86 0.99 -18.75
N GLY A 124 20.92 0.39 -18.19
CA GLY A 124 20.79 -0.53 -17.05
C GLY A 124 20.12 0.09 -15.81
N LYS A 125 20.33 1.38 -15.56
CA LYS A 125 19.71 2.10 -14.44
C LYS A 125 18.22 2.34 -14.67
N HIS A 126 17.85 2.87 -15.83
CA HIS A 126 16.44 3.13 -16.17
C HIS A 126 15.64 1.85 -16.33
N TYR A 127 16.24 0.80 -16.90
CA TYR A 127 15.60 -0.51 -16.97
C TYR A 127 15.24 -1.04 -15.58
N GLN A 128 16.09 -0.86 -14.57
CA GLN A 128 15.76 -1.26 -13.20
C GLN A 128 14.65 -0.41 -12.57
N LYS A 129 14.63 0.90 -12.81
CA LYS A 129 13.53 1.77 -12.33
C LYS A 129 12.20 1.42 -13.00
N TRP A 130 12.21 1.20 -14.31
CA TRP A 130 11.06 0.76 -15.09
C TRP A 130 10.52 -0.59 -14.61
N LYS A 131 11.41 -1.57 -14.39
CA LYS A 131 11.05 -2.88 -13.84
C LYS A 131 10.45 -2.78 -12.43
N ARG A 132 10.82 -1.77 -11.64
CA ARG A 132 10.28 -1.52 -10.28
C ARG A 132 9.00 -0.67 -10.29
N GLY A 133 8.57 -0.16 -11.44
CA GLY A 133 7.42 0.72 -11.51
C GLY A 133 7.66 2.16 -11.03
N THR A 134 8.92 2.58 -10.92
CA THR A 134 9.30 3.91 -10.37
C THR A 134 9.80 4.88 -11.45
N LEU A 135 9.64 4.52 -12.73
CA LEU A 135 10.01 5.40 -13.84
C LEU A 135 8.79 6.21 -14.25
N ASP A 136 8.87 7.52 -14.08
CA ASP A 136 7.82 8.47 -14.45
C ASP A 136 7.70 8.62 -15.97
N GLY A 137 6.48 8.79 -16.48
CA GLY A 137 6.20 9.03 -17.91
C GLY A 137 6.30 7.81 -18.84
N TYR A 138 6.48 6.60 -18.33
CA TYR A 138 6.49 5.37 -19.15
C TYR A 138 5.49 4.33 -18.64
N VAL A 139 5.00 3.47 -19.54
CA VAL A 139 4.19 2.30 -19.15
C VAL A 139 5.08 1.20 -18.60
N ASN A 140 4.91 0.85 -17.33
CA ASN A 140 5.62 -0.21 -16.62
C ASN A 140 5.25 -1.61 -17.13
N PHE A 141 5.96 -2.63 -16.65
CA PHE A 141 5.73 -4.03 -17.04
C PHE A 141 4.30 -4.52 -16.77
N ASP A 142 3.63 -3.96 -15.77
CA ASP A 142 2.26 -4.32 -15.38
C ASP A 142 1.18 -3.51 -16.13
N GLY A 143 1.54 -2.81 -17.22
CA GLY A 143 0.61 -1.98 -17.99
C GLY A 143 0.18 -0.69 -17.26
N THR A 144 0.89 -0.30 -16.20
CA THR A 144 0.59 0.88 -15.38
C THR A 144 1.59 2.00 -15.60
N THR A 145 1.17 3.24 -15.44
CA THR A 145 2.06 4.40 -15.41
C THR A 145 1.88 5.19 -14.12
N VAL A 146 2.93 5.88 -13.68
CA VAL A 146 2.89 6.77 -12.51
C VAL A 146 2.94 8.19 -13.04
N HIS A 147 2.04 9.05 -12.55
CA HIS A 147 2.13 10.48 -12.77
C HIS A 147 1.89 11.21 -11.45
N GLY A 148 2.92 11.90 -10.95
CA GLY A 148 2.93 12.44 -9.59
C GLY A 148 2.84 11.32 -8.53
N GLU A 149 1.81 11.36 -7.69
CA GLU A 149 1.59 10.36 -6.63
C GLU A 149 0.58 9.27 -7.02
N VAL A 150 -0.03 9.36 -8.21
CA VAL A 150 -1.13 8.47 -8.62
C VAL A 150 -0.64 7.45 -9.66
N ARG A 151 -1.07 6.18 -9.49
CA ARG A 151 -0.86 5.11 -10.46
C ARG A 151 -2.11 4.94 -11.33
N TYR A 152 -1.88 4.89 -12.64
CA TYR A 152 -2.94 4.67 -13.63
C TYR A 152 -2.71 3.39 -14.42
N LYS A 153 -3.79 2.68 -14.76
CA LYS A 153 -3.76 1.57 -15.72
C LYS A 153 -3.96 2.08 -17.14
N VAL A 154 -3.04 1.77 -18.05
CA VAL A 154 -3.12 2.17 -19.46
C VAL A 154 -3.57 0.98 -20.29
N ALA A 155 -2.66 0.06 -20.62
CA ALA A 155 -2.92 -1.24 -21.24
C ALA A 155 -1.63 -2.06 -21.29
N ASP A 156 -1.75 -3.39 -21.34
CA ASP A 156 -0.62 -4.31 -21.44
C ASP A 156 0.03 -4.32 -22.85
N GLU A 157 -0.60 -3.66 -23.82
CA GLU A 157 -0.13 -3.61 -25.21
C GLU A 157 0.98 -2.57 -25.43
N HIS A 158 1.05 -1.55 -24.56
CA HIS A 158 1.92 -0.37 -24.74
C HIS A 158 3.15 -0.37 -23.82
N LEU A 159 3.68 -1.55 -23.48
CA LEU A 159 4.77 -1.70 -22.50
C LEU A 159 6.07 -1.01 -22.95
N GLY A 160 6.52 -0.06 -22.13
CA GLY A 160 7.77 0.68 -22.36
C GLY A 160 7.66 1.81 -23.38
N GLU A 161 6.44 2.22 -23.75
CA GLU A 161 6.19 3.45 -24.51
C GLU A 161 6.19 4.66 -23.56
N LEU A 162 6.58 5.81 -24.13
CA LEU A 162 6.42 7.11 -23.49
C LEU A 162 4.93 7.46 -23.48
N VAL A 163 4.46 7.94 -22.34
CA VAL A 163 3.07 8.36 -22.18
C VAL A 163 3.04 9.78 -21.68
N GLU A 164 2.40 10.64 -22.46
CA GLU A 164 2.08 11.98 -22.01
C GLU A 164 0.67 11.96 -21.40
N THR A 165 0.58 12.31 -20.13
CA THR A 165 -0.68 12.40 -19.40
C THR A 165 -1.19 13.83 -19.40
N THR A 166 -2.39 14.03 -19.92
CA THR A 166 -3.11 15.32 -19.86
C THR A 166 -4.44 15.12 -19.12
N TYR A 167 -4.85 16.12 -18.34
CA TYR A 167 -6.11 16.12 -17.62
C TYR A 167 -7.11 17.05 -18.30
N GLU A 168 -8.29 16.52 -18.64
CA GLU A 168 -9.43 17.29 -19.14
C GLU A 168 -10.65 17.01 -18.26
N GLY A 169 -10.89 17.87 -17.27
CA GLY A 169 -11.97 17.68 -16.30
C GLY A 169 -11.77 16.42 -15.44
N ASP A 170 -12.71 15.47 -15.54
CA ASP A 170 -12.71 14.19 -14.80
C ASP A 170 -12.09 13.02 -15.59
N GLU A 171 -11.49 13.31 -16.76
CA GLU A 171 -10.85 12.31 -17.62
C GLU A 171 -9.33 12.50 -17.63
N VAL A 172 -8.61 11.37 -17.59
CA VAL A 172 -7.17 11.30 -17.87
C VAL A 172 -7.01 10.82 -19.30
N ILE A 173 -6.28 11.61 -20.08
CA ILE A 173 -5.94 11.32 -21.46
C ILE A 173 -4.48 10.89 -21.51
N PHE A 174 -4.23 9.66 -21.96
CA PHE A 174 -2.91 9.13 -22.24
C PHE A 174 -2.64 9.26 -23.73
N LEU A 175 -1.64 10.08 -24.07
CA LEU A 175 -1.15 10.28 -25.43
C LEU A 175 0.06 9.37 -25.63
N LEU A 176 -0.04 8.42 -26.58
CA LEU A 176 1.04 7.51 -26.93
C LEU A 176 1.60 7.85 -28.32
N PRO A 177 2.67 8.65 -28.41
CA PRO A 177 3.23 9.07 -29.69
C PRO A 177 3.84 7.92 -30.49
N GLU A 178 4.41 6.91 -29.82
CA GLU A 178 5.04 5.76 -30.49
C GLU A 178 4.01 4.79 -31.12
N SER A 179 2.79 4.72 -30.59
CA SER A 179 1.68 3.89 -31.10
C SER A 179 0.89 4.50 -32.26
N GLY A 180 1.45 5.47 -32.98
CA GLY A 180 0.76 6.15 -34.08
C GLY A 180 -0.22 7.23 -33.62
N GLY A 181 0.01 7.82 -32.44
CA GLY A 181 -0.83 8.89 -31.89
C GLY A 181 -2.14 8.39 -31.30
N VAL A 182 -2.18 7.14 -30.84
CA VAL A 182 -3.34 6.60 -30.14
C VAL A 182 -3.53 7.37 -28.83
N THR A 183 -4.73 7.92 -28.67
CA THR A 183 -5.20 8.56 -27.44
C THR A 183 -6.09 7.59 -26.68
N ILE A 184 -5.70 7.24 -25.46
CA ILE A 184 -6.52 6.43 -24.56
C ILE A 184 -7.14 7.38 -23.54
N ARG A 185 -8.48 7.34 -23.40
CA ARG A 185 -9.22 8.16 -22.44
C ARG A 185 -9.82 7.26 -21.38
N HIS A 186 -9.51 7.54 -20.13
CA HIS A 186 -10.14 6.88 -19.00
C HIS A 186 -10.66 7.90 -18.00
N LYS A 187 -11.79 7.60 -17.37
CA LYS A 187 -12.24 8.35 -16.20
C LYS A 187 -11.23 8.16 -15.07
N VAL A 188 -10.89 9.24 -14.36
CA VAL A 188 -9.89 9.24 -13.29
C VAL A 188 -10.17 8.13 -12.27
N ASN A 189 -11.44 7.95 -11.88
CA ASN A 189 -11.85 6.98 -10.87
C ASN A 189 -11.73 5.52 -11.33
N ASP A 190 -11.83 5.24 -12.62
CA ASP A 190 -11.78 3.86 -13.14
C ASP A 190 -10.34 3.42 -13.44
N ALA A 191 -9.46 4.37 -13.78
CA ALA A 191 -8.05 4.10 -14.08
C ALA A 191 -7.12 4.18 -12.88
N ARG A 192 -7.54 4.87 -11.81
CA ARG A 192 -6.73 5.02 -10.59
C ARG A 192 -6.66 3.68 -9.85
N ILE A 193 -5.43 3.21 -9.68
CA ILE A 193 -5.14 2.08 -8.79
C ILE A 193 -4.72 2.69 -7.46
N ASP A 194 -5.62 2.68 -6.48
CA ASP A 194 -5.26 3.02 -5.11
C ASP A 194 -4.28 1.96 -4.59
N ALA A 195 -3.10 2.42 -4.17
CA ALA A 195 -2.00 1.59 -3.68
C ALA A 195 -2.23 1.14 -2.23
#